data_AF-R7TBP1-F1
#
_entry.id   AF-R7TBP1-F1
#
_cell.length_a   1.000
_cell.length_b   1.000
_cell.length_c   1.000
_cell.angle_alpha   90.00
_cell.angle_beta   90.00
_cell.angle_gamma   90.00
#
_symmetry.space_group_name_H-M   'P 1'
#
loop_
_entity.id
_entity.type
_entity.pdbx_description
1 polymer ?
#
loop_
_entity_poly.entity_id
_entity_poly.type
_entity_poly.pdbx_seq_one_letter_code
_entity_poly.pdbx_strand_id
1 'polypeptide(L)' 'PTFSVNDVHSVLKTLDVNKACPPSDISPFILKNCRSSLTPHLTFIFNQSISTGTVPIQWKKANVVPIFKKGDRSN' A
#
# COMPACT_ATOMS: atom_id res chain seq x y z
N PRO A 1 -20.28 -1.58 1.36
CA PRO A 1 -19.35 -1.36 0.22
C PRO A 1 -18.41 -2.56 0.05
N THR A 2 -18.22 -3.03 -1.17
CA THR A 2 -17.34 -4.16 -1.50
C THR A 2 -16.52 -3.83 -2.73
N PHE A 3 -15.23 -4.12 -2.70
CA PHE A 3 -14.35 -4.02 -3.85
C PHE A 3 -14.45 -5.27 -4.70
N SER A 4 -14.52 -5.11 -6.02
CA SER A 4 -14.33 -6.21 -6.95
C SER A 4 -12.84 -6.47 -7.19
N VAL A 5 -12.53 -7.67 -7.67
CA VAL A 5 -11.18 -8.06 -8.09
C VAL A 5 -10.67 -7.10 -9.18
N ASN A 6 -11.53 -6.69 -10.11
CA ASN A 6 -11.14 -5.78 -11.19
C ASN A 6 -10.77 -4.39 -10.67
N ASP A 7 -11.51 -3.89 -9.67
CA ASP A 7 -11.22 -2.60 -9.05
C ASP A 7 -9.83 -2.61 -8.42
N VAL A 8 -9.54 -3.62 -7.59
CA VAL A 8 -8.25 -3.78 -6.92
C VAL A 8 -7.13 -3.95 -7.95
N HIS A 9 -7.34 -4.77 -8.98
CA HIS A 9 -6.35 -4.99 -10.03
C HIS A 9 -6.03 -3.70 -10.81
N SER A 10 -7.05 -2.89 -11.11
CA SER A 10 -6.88 -1.62 -11.81
C SER A 10 -6.05 -0.62 -10.98
N VAL A 11 -6.26 -0.57 -9.67
CA VAL A 11 -5.50 0.28 -8.74
C VAL A 11 -4.05 -0.20 -8.64
N LEU A 12 -3.82 -1.51 -8.54
CA LEU A 12 -2.46 -2.07 -8.53
C LEU A 12 -1.69 -1.76 -9.81
N LYS A 13 -2.39 -1.65 -10.95
CA LYS A 13 -1.78 -1.25 -12.25
C LYS A 13 -1.31 0.20 -12.26
N THR A 14 -1.96 1.11 -11.55
CA THR A 14 -1.62 2.54 -11.54
C THR A 14 -0.60 2.93 -10.47
N LEU A 15 -0.17 1.99 -9.62
CA LEU A 15 0.86 2.23 -8.61
C LEU A 15 2.15 2.78 -9.24
N ASP A 16 2.71 3.80 -8.59
CA ASP A 16 4.04 4.32 -8.88
C ASP A 16 5.08 3.48 -8.14
N VAL A 17 5.95 2.83 -8.91
CA VAL A 17 6.99 1.93 -8.38
C VAL A 17 8.11 2.68 -7.68
N ASN A 18 8.27 3.98 -7.95
CA ASN A 18 9.32 4.81 -7.38
C ASN A 18 8.91 5.44 -6.04
N LYS A 19 7.64 5.29 -5.64
CA LYS A 19 7.20 5.78 -4.33
C LYS A 19 7.87 4.99 -3.22
N ALA A 20 8.25 5.72 -2.17
CA ALA A 20 8.82 5.14 -0.98
C ALA A 20 7.89 4.05 -0.44
N CYS A 21 8.47 2.87 -0.21
CA CYS A 21 7.78 1.81 0.48
C CYS A 21 7.78 2.17 1.98
N PRO A 22 6.61 2.27 2.64
CA PRO A 22 6.58 2.20 4.10
C PRO A 22 7.16 0.83 4.54
N PRO A 23 7.40 0.59 5.84
CA PRO A 23 7.99 -0.67 6.33
C PRO A 23 7.09 -1.89 6.13
N SER A 24 6.04 -1.82 5.32
CA SER A 24 5.46 -3.04 4.75
C SER A 24 6.54 -3.73 3.92
N ASP A 25 6.79 -5.01 4.15
CA ASP A 25 7.74 -5.83 3.39
C ASP A 25 7.43 -5.93 1.88
N ILE A 26 6.36 -5.27 1.42
CA ILE A 26 5.84 -5.36 0.06
C ILE A 26 6.02 -4.01 -0.63
N SER A 27 7.07 -3.91 -1.45
CA SER A 27 7.32 -2.75 -2.32
C SER A 27 6.16 -2.51 -3.32
N PRO A 28 5.84 -1.25 -3.66
CA PRO A 28 4.96 -0.92 -4.78
C PRO A 28 5.36 -1.62 -6.08
N PHE A 29 6.66 -1.90 -6.28
CA PHE A 29 7.15 -2.72 -7.38
C PHE A 29 6.57 -4.14 -7.36
N ILE A 30 6.59 -4.81 -6.20
CA ILE A 30 6.05 -6.16 -6.04
C ILE A 30 4.52 -6.14 -6.25
N LEU A 31 3.84 -5.18 -5.64
CA LEU A 31 2.38 -5.02 -5.79
C LEU A 31 1.96 -4.86 -7.25
N LYS A 32 2.72 -4.09 -8.04
CA LYS A 32 2.42 -3.84 -9.45
C LYS A 32 2.73 -5.04 -10.34
N ASN A 33 3.88 -5.68 -10.15
CA ASN A 33 4.34 -6.79 -11.00
C ASN A 33 3.63 -8.11 -10.65
N CYS A 34 3.35 -8.36 -9.37
CA CYS A 34 2.66 -9.57 -8.90
C CYS A 34 1.14 -9.37 -8.78
N ARG A 35 0.58 -8.29 -9.34
CA ARG A 35 -0.82 -7.90 -9.15
C ARG A 35 -1.80 -9.03 -9.47
N SER A 36 -1.58 -9.83 -10.52
CA SER A 36 -2.52 -10.88 -10.93
C SER A 36 -2.71 -11.94 -9.83
N SER A 37 -1.63 -12.31 -9.14
CA SER A 37 -1.66 -13.27 -8.03
C SER A 37 -2.14 -12.64 -6.73
N LEU A 38 -1.81 -11.36 -6.50
CA LEU A 38 -2.12 -10.67 -5.25
C LEU A 38 -3.54 -10.11 -5.17
N THR A 39 -4.13 -9.73 -6.32
CA THR A 39 -5.46 -9.11 -6.39
C THR A 39 -6.54 -9.90 -5.64
N PRO A 40 -6.75 -11.22 -5.86
CA PRO A 40 -7.81 -11.95 -5.17
C PRO A 40 -7.62 -11.95 -3.64
N HIS A 41 -6.37 -12.10 -3.18
CA HIS A 41 -6.02 -12.08 -1.76
C HIS A 41 -6.26 -10.70 -1.14
N LEU A 42 -5.79 -9.63 -1.79
CA LEU A 42 -5.97 -8.26 -1.32
C LEU A 42 -7.46 -7.86 -1.31
N THR A 43 -8.22 -8.26 -2.33
CA THR A 43 -9.67 -8.02 -2.40
C THR A 43 -10.39 -8.64 -1.22
N PHE A 44 -10.05 -9.89 -0.87
CA PHE A 44 -10.59 -10.55 0.31
C PHE A 44 -10.26 -9.79 1.60
N ILE A 45 -9.00 -9.42 1.81
CA ILE A 45 -8.57 -8.69 3.03
C ILE A 45 -9.27 -7.32 3.13
N PHE A 46 -9.39 -6.59 2.02
CA PHE A 46 -10.06 -5.28 2.02
C PHE A 46 -11.55 -5.39 2.34
N ASN A 47 -12.25 -6.34 1.72
CA ASN A 47 -13.67 -6.56 1.99
C ASN A 47 -13.90 -7.04 3.43
N GLN A 48 -13.03 -7.93 3.93
CA GLN A 48 -13.06 -8.34 5.33
C GLN A 48 -12.85 -7.15 6.27
N SER A 49 -11.87 -6.30 5.97
CA SER A 49 -11.54 -5.13 6.80
C SER A 49 -12.67 -4.11 6.86
N ILE A 50 -13.40 -3.91 5.75
CA ILE A 50 -14.59 -3.06 5.72
C ILE A 50 -15.71 -3.68 6.55
N SER A 51 -15.95 -5.00 6.39
CA SER A 51 -17.01 -5.70 7.09
C SER A 51 -16.83 -5.70 8.61
N THR A 52 -15.59 -5.92 9.09
CA THR A 52 -15.28 -5.96 10.52
C THR A 52 -14.92 -4.61 11.12
N GLY A 53 -14.68 -3.60 10.29
CA GLY A 53 -14.12 -2.31 10.72
C GLY A 53 -12.68 -2.40 11.26
N THR A 54 -11.97 -3.51 10.98
CA THR A 54 -10.62 -3.74 11.49
C THR A 54 -9.63 -3.95 10.35
N VAL A 55 -8.54 -3.18 10.36
CA VAL A 55 -7.41 -3.39 9.43
C VAL A 55 -6.24 -4.08 10.13
N PRO A 56 -5.36 -4.78 9.39
CA PRO A 56 -4.12 -5.35 9.94
C PRO A 56 -3.32 -4.32 10.74
N ILE A 57 -2.81 -4.72 11.90
CA ILE A 57 -2.02 -3.83 12.77
C ILE A 57 -0.78 -3.25 12.05
N GLN A 58 -0.23 -4.00 11.09
CA GLN A 58 0.88 -3.56 10.24
C GLN A 58 0.50 -2.36 9.36
N TRP A 59 -0.75 -2.26 8.93
CA TRP A 59 -1.24 -1.11 8.14
C TRP A 59 -1.54 0.11 9.01
N LYS A 60 -1.67 -0.06 10.33
CA LYS A 60 -1.88 1.05 11.28
C LYS A 60 -0.58 1.73 11.71
N LYS A 61 0.57 1.09 11.46
CA LYS A 61 1.89 1.62 11.84
C LYS A 61 2.48 2.44 10.69
N ALA A 62 2.96 3.64 10.99
CA ALA A 62 3.73 4.46 10.06
C ALA A 62 5.19 4.51 10.52
N ASN A 63 6.14 4.42 9.59
CA ASN A 63 7.55 4.72 9.87
C ASN A 63 7.81 6.19 9.53
N VAL A 64 8.28 6.95 10.51
CA VAL A 64 8.67 8.34 10.33
C VAL A 64 10.17 8.37 10.10
N VAL A 65 10.57 8.51 8.84
CA VAL A 65 11.98 8.73 8.48
C VAL A 65 12.18 10.23 8.30
N PRO A 66 13.04 10.89 9.10
CA PRO A 66 13.36 12.29 8.88
C PRO A 66 14.10 12.44 7.55
N ILE A 67 13.53 13.21 6.63
CA ILE A 67 14.15 13.55 5.35
C ILE A 67 14.69 14.97 5.46
N PHE A 68 15.98 15.13 5.21
CA PHE A 68 16.59 16.45 5.22
C PHE A 68 16.08 17.25 4.03
N LYS A 69 15.37 18.35 4.30
CA LYS A 69 14.91 19.26 3.25
C LYS A 69 16.12 20.02 2.68
N LYS A 70 16.15 20.22 1.37
CA LYS A 70 17.19 21.05 0.73
C LYS A 70 17.08 22.49 1.26
N GLY A 71 18.17 23.06 1.75
CA GLY A 71 18.22 24.40 2.36
C GLY A 71 19.50 24.63 3.16
N ASP A 72 19.66 25.83 3.71
CA ASP A 72 20.79 26.20 4.55
C ASP A 72 20.72 25.47 5.90
N ARG A 73 21.87 24.94 6.36
CA ARG A 73 21.98 24.14 7.59
C ARG A 73 22.19 25.02 8.84
N SER A 74 22.13 26.33 8.68
CA SER A 74 22.60 27.32 9.65
C SER A 74 21.53 28.25 10.24
N ASN A 75 20.23 27.97 10.03
CA ASN A 75 19.15 28.63 10.78
C ASN A 75 18.72 27.81 12.00
#